data_AF-A0A960U0N2-F1
#
_entry.id   AF-A0A960U0N2-F1
#
_cell.length_a   1.000
_cell.length_b   1.000
_cell.length_c   1.000
_cell.angle_alpha   90.00
_cell.angle_beta   90.00
_cell.angle_gamma   90.00
#
_symmetry.space_group_name_H-M   'P 1'
#
loop_
_entity.id
_entity.type
_entity.pdbx_description
1 polymer ?
#
loop_
_entity_poly.entity_id
_entity_poly.type
_entity_poly.pdbx_seq_one_letter_code
_entity_poly.pdbx_strand_id
1 'polypeptide(L)'
;MPTYTSRDPKVQALIDDANSLLAKKYYVAPTGENAMAKVRQIEGIDPDNAYARQARARMASDQIGWGQGFIANGEWDAAEAVVKDGLQIQPSNRQLQDMLNYIVKNKAYTPKE
;
A
#
# COMPACT_ATOMS: atom_id res chain seq x y z
N MET A 1 4.55 15.66 0.91
CA MET A 1 3.13 15.57 1.35
C MET A 1 2.75 16.96 1.86
N PRO A 2 1.54 17.47 1.63
CA PRO A 2 1.07 18.66 2.34
C PRO A 2 1.18 18.44 3.85
N THR A 3 1.46 19.48 4.62
CA THR A 3 1.42 19.43 6.08
C THR A 3 -0.01 19.17 6.51
N TYR A 4 -0.29 17.95 6.98
CA TYR A 4 -1.60 17.62 7.51
C TYR A 4 -1.61 17.90 9.00
N THR A 5 -2.56 18.74 9.42
CA THR A 5 -2.72 19.10 10.82
C THR A 5 -4.13 18.73 11.26
N SER A 6 -4.23 17.77 12.16
CA SER A 6 -5.48 17.43 12.84
C SER A 6 -5.66 18.29 14.08
N ARG A 7 -6.93 18.63 14.39
CA ARG A 7 -7.29 19.26 15.67
C ARG A 7 -7.28 18.28 16.84
N ASP A 8 -7.35 16.98 16.56
CA ASP A 8 -7.22 15.93 17.56
C ASP A 8 -5.73 15.57 17.72
N PRO A 9 -5.12 15.79 18.90
CA PRO A 9 -3.71 15.49 19.13
C PRO A 9 -3.37 13.99 19.01
N LYS A 10 -4.33 13.08 19.24
CA LYS A 10 -4.12 11.64 19.00
C LYS A 10 -4.03 11.35 17.52
N VAL A 11 -4.92 11.93 16.72
CA VAL A 11 -4.87 11.79 15.25
C VAL A 11 -3.59 12.42 14.71
N GLN A 12 -3.15 13.56 15.25
CA GLN A 12 -1.89 14.17 14.85
C GLN A 12 -0.68 13.25 15.11
N ALA A 13 -0.58 12.66 16.30
CA ALA A 13 0.50 11.72 16.61
C ALA A 13 0.50 10.50 15.66
N LEU A 14 -0.69 9.98 15.32
CA LEU A 14 -0.80 8.89 14.35
C LEU A 14 -0.39 9.29 12.94
N ILE A 15 -0.65 10.53 12.52
CA ILE A 15 -0.19 11.08 11.24
C ILE A 15 1.33 11.16 11.20
N ASP A 16 1.96 11.64 12.28
CA ASP A 16 3.42 11.78 12.35
C ASP A 16 4.12 10.41 12.33
N ASP A 17 3.56 9.44 13.06
CA ASP A 17 3.99 8.03 13.01
C ASP A 17 3.84 7.44 11.60
N ALA A 18 2.66 7.61 11.00
CA ALA A 18 2.38 7.11 9.66
C ALA A 18 3.35 7.70 8.63
N ASN A 19 3.65 9.01 8.71
CA ASN A 19 4.62 9.67 7.84
C ASN A 19 6.03 9.09 7.99
N SER A 20 6.45 8.79 9.22
CA SER A 20 7.74 8.15 9.49
C SER A 20 7.83 6.74 8.90
N LEU A 21 6.75 5.96 8.99
CA LEU A 21 6.68 4.61 8.43
C LEU A 21 6.60 4.64 6.90
N LEU A 22 5.89 5.61 6.32
CA LEU A 22 5.83 5.83 4.88
C LEU A 22 7.22 6.17 4.31
N ALA A 23 8.00 7.00 5.01
CA ALA A 23 9.36 7.33 4.60
C ALA A 23 10.28 6.09 4.56
N LYS A 24 10.04 5.12 5.46
CA LYS A 24 10.74 3.83 5.52
C LYS A 24 10.18 2.76 4.58
N LYS A 25 9.11 3.05 3.83
CA LYS A 25 8.38 2.08 2.99
C LYS A 25 7.74 0.93 3.78
N TYR A 26 7.52 1.09 5.08
CA TYR A 26 6.87 0.10 5.94
C TYR A 26 5.36 0.22 5.80
N TYR A 27 4.82 -0.24 4.66
CA TYR A 27 3.41 -0.01 4.30
C TYR A 27 2.45 -0.95 5.00
N VAL A 28 2.67 -2.26 4.85
CA VAL A 28 1.84 -3.32 5.47
C VAL A 28 2.67 -4.29 6.33
N ALA A 29 3.99 -4.20 6.24
CA ALA A 29 4.95 -4.93 7.05
C ALA A 29 5.94 -3.95 7.71
N PRO A 30 6.47 -4.28 8.90
CA PRO A 30 6.12 -5.43 9.75
C PRO A 30 4.71 -5.32 10.36
N THR A 31 4.14 -6.44 10.81
CA THR A 31 2.79 -6.50 11.38
C THR A 31 2.66 -5.59 12.61
N GLY A 32 1.64 -4.73 12.63
CA GLY A 32 1.36 -3.84 13.76
C GLY A 32 2.20 -2.55 13.79
N GLU A 33 3.38 -2.56 13.19
CA GLU A 33 4.28 -1.40 13.11
C GLU A 33 4.49 -0.96 11.65
N ASN A 34 3.38 -0.59 11.01
CA ASN A 34 3.37 -0.15 9.62
C ASN A 34 2.39 1.01 9.38
N ALA A 35 2.59 1.72 8.28
CA ALA A 35 1.79 2.89 7.93
C ALA A 35 0.30 2.57 7.83
N MET A 36 -0.07 1.41 7.28
CA MET A 36 -1.47 0.99 7.19
C MET A 36 -2.10 0.75 8.58
N ALA A 37 -1.35 0.27 9.56
CA ALA A 37 -1.83 0.12 10.94
C ALA A 37 -2.18 1.48 11.56
N LYS A 38 -1.33 2.50 11.35
CA LYS A 38 -1.59 3.87 11.81
C LYS A 38 -2.77 4.51 11.09
N VAL A 39 -2.85 4.32 9.76
CA VAL A 39 -3.97 4.82 8.95
C VAL A 39 -5.31 4.20 9.39
N ARG A 40 -5.36 2.91 9.70
CA ARG A 40 -6.58 2.27 10.23
C ARG A 40 -7.01 2.85 11.58
N GLN A 41 -6.05 3.19 12.44
CA GLN A 41 -6.34 3.84 13.72
C GLN A 41 -6.91 5.25 13.51
N ILE A 42 -6.36 6.01 12.56
CA ILE A 42 -6.88 7.33 12.18
C ILE A 42 -8.34 7.20 11.70
N GLU A 43 -8.63 6.27 10.79
CA GLU A 43 -9.98 6.04 10.27
C GLU A 43 -10.98 5.57 11.33
N GLY A 44 -10.50 4.88 12.38
CA GLY A 44 -11.33 4.51 13.52
C GLY A 44 -11.75 5.72 14.38
N ILE A 45 -10.99 6.81 14.35
CA ILE A 45 -11.28 8.05 15.08
C ILE A 45 -12.01 9.06 14.18
N ASP A 46 -11.54 9.20 12.94
CA ASP A 46 -12.03 10.12 11.91
C ASP A 46 -12.16 9.36 10.58
N PRO A 47 -13.32 8.73 10.30
CA PRO A 47 -13.54 7.96 9.09
C PRO A 47 -13.38 8.77 7.79
N ASP A 48 -13.62 10.08 7.86
CA ASP A 48 -13.55 11.00 6.72
C ASP A 48 -12.21 11.75 6.64
N ASN A 49 -11.20 11.29 7.39
CA ASN A 49 -9.89 11.90 7.41
C ASN A 49 -9.23 11.89 6.02
N ALA A 50 -8.98 13.09 5.48
CA ALA A 50 -8.40 13.22 4.15
C ALA A 50 -6.94 12.74 4.08
N TYR A 51 -6.18 12.81 5.18
CA TYR A 51 -4.84 12.25 5.26
C TYR A 51 -4.87 10.73 5.09
N ALA A 52 -5.74 10.03 5.82
CA ALA A 52 -5.87 8.58 5.71
C ALA A 52 -6.14 8.14 4.26
N ARG A 53 -7.10 8.80 3.59
CA ARG A 53 -7.38 8.56 2.16
C ARG A 53 -6.16 8.79 1.27
N GLN A 54 -5.46 9.90 1.46
CA GLN A 54 -4.28 10.25 0.67
C GLN A 54 -3.11 9.27 0.92
N ALA A 55 -2.90 8.87 2.17
CA ALA A 55 -1.87 7.91 2.54
C ALA A 55 -2.10 6.54 1.88
N ARG A 56 -3.34 6.04 1.88
CA ARG A 56 -3.70 4.80 1.15
C ARG A 56 -3.43 4.92 -0.34
N ALA A 57 -3.87 6.01 -0.96
CA ALA A 57 -3.68 6.23 -2.39
C ALA A 57 -2.19 6.25 -2.76
N ARG A 58 -1.35 6.91 -1.94
CA ARG A 58 0.10 6.94 -2.16
C ARG A 58 0.74 5.56 -2.01
N MET A 59 0.43 4.84 -0.93
CA MET A 59 0.98 3.49 -0.74
C MET A 59 0.58 2.55 -1.89
N ALA A 60 -0.69 2.58 -2.31
CA ALA A 60 -1.16 1.78 -3.43
C ALA A 60 -0.47 2.18 -4.75
N SER A 61 -0.27 3.47 -5.01
CA SER A 61 0.45 3.96 -6.19
C SER A 61 1.89 3.47 -6.24
N ASP A 62 2.58 3.45 -5.10
CA ASP A 62 3.95 2.93 -5.02
C ASP A 62 3.99 1.42 -5.29
N GLN A 63 3.05 0.65 -4.73
CA GLN A 63 2.93 -0.79 -4.97
C GLN A 63 2.64 -1.10 -6.45
N ILE A 64 1.81 -0.29 -7.10
CA ILE A 64 1.56 -0.38 -8.55
C ILE A 64 2.87 -0.17 -9.32
N GLY A 65 3.63 0.88 -9.00
CA GLY A 65 4.90 1.18 -9.67
C GLY A 65 5.93 0.06 -9.52
N TRP A 66 6.08 -0.50 -8.31
CA TRP A 66 6.97 -1.64 -8.08
C TRP A 66 6.48 -2.89 -8.80
N GLY A 67 5.18 -3.18 -8.76
CA GLY A 67 4.60 -4.31 -9.47
C GLY A 67 4.83 -4.24 -10.97
N GLN A 68 4.66 -3.06 -11.57
CA GLN A 68 4.97 -2.84 -12.99
C GLN A 68 6.46 -3.08 -13.31
N GLY A 69 7.37 -2.63 -12.45
CA GLY A 69 8.80 -2.89 -12.59
C GLY A 69 9.14 -4.37 -12.57
N PHE A 70 8.62 -5.10 -11.59
CA PHE A 70 8.84 -6.56 -11.49
C PHE A 70 8.22 -7.33 -12.66
N ILE A 71 7.02 -6.93 -13.12
CA ILE A 71 6.40 -7.49 -14.32
C ILE A 71 7.32 -7.30 -15.55
N ALA A 72 7.87 -6.09 -15.73
CA ALA A 72 8.74 -5.78 -16.86
C ALA A 72 10.04 -6.62 -16.85
N ASN A 73 10.53 -6.98 -15.67
CA ASN A 73 11.70 -7.83 -15.50
C ASN A 73 11.39 -9.34 -15.51
N GLY A 74 10.13 -9.75 -15.61
CA GLY A 74 9.71 -11.15 -15.50
C GLY A 74 9.81 -11.72 -14.07
N GLU A 75 9.98 -10.87 -13.06
CA GLU A 75 10.08 -11.24 -11.64
C GLU A 75 8.67 -11.49 -11.05
N TRP A 76 7.99 -12.54 -11.52
CA TRP A 76 6.58 -12.78 -11.23
C TRP A 76 6.25 -12.94 -9.74
N ASP A 77 7.13 -13.58 -8.96
CA ASP A 77 6.93 -13.75 -7.51
C ASP A 77 7.01 -12.42 -6.76
N ALA A 78 7.99 -11.58 -7.10
CA ALA A 78 8.14 -10.26 -6.51
C ALA A 78 6.96 -9.35 -6.90
N ALA A 79 6.55 -9.40 -8.18
CA ALA A 79 5.37 -8.69 -8.68
C ALA A 79 4.09 -9.10 -7.92
N GLU A 80 3.88 -10.41 -7.72
CA GLU A 80 2.72 -10.93 -7.00
C GLU A 80 2.69 -10.43 -5.55
N ALA A 81 3.84 -10.45 -4.86
CA ALA A 81 3.95 -10.01 -3.48
C ALA A 81 3.57 -8.52 -3.32
N VAL A 82 4.17 -7.63 -4.11
CA VAL A 82 3.89 -6.19 -4.00
C VAL A 82 2.45 -5.83 -4.40
N VAL A 83 1.89 -6.51 -5.41
CA VAL A 83 0.49 -6.28 -5.80
C VAL A 83 -0.47 -6.75 -4.71
N LYS A 84 -0.21 -7.88 -4.05
CA LYS A 84 -1.00 -8.33 -2.90
C LYS A 84 -0.94 -7.35 -1.74
N ASP A 85 0.24 -6.80 -1.45
CA ASP A 85 0.38 -5.75 -0.44
C ASP A 85 -0.42 -4.50 -0.82
N GLY A 86 -0.39 -4.10 -2.10
CA GLY A 86 -1.25 -3.07 -2.66
C GLY A 86 -2.74 -3.31 -2.40
N LEU A 87 -3.21 -4.55 -2.62
CA LEU A 87 -4.60 -4.95 -2.39
C LEU A 87 -4.97 -4.99 -0.90
N GLN A 88 -4.03 -5.21 0.01
CA GLN A 88 -4.29 -5.05 1.45
C GLN A 88 -4.53 -3.58 1.84
N ILE A 89 -3.93 -2.64 1.10
CA ILE A 89 -4.10 -1.20 1.29
C ILE A 89 -5.41 -0.72 0.64
N GLN A 90 -5.70 -1.15 -0.58
CA GLN A 90 -6.93 -0.83 -1.31
C GLN A 90 -7.53 -2.08 -1.97
N PRO A 91 -8.37 -2.84 -1.26
CA PRO A 91 -8.94 -4.10 -1.78
C PRO A 91 -9.79 -3.92 -3.05
N SER A 92 -10.40 -2.75 -3.22
CA SER A 92 -11.24 -2.39 -4.37
C SER A 92 -10.49 -1.72 -5.52
N ASN A 93 -9.15 -1.60 -5.44
CA ASN A 93 -8.37 -0.99 -6.51
C ASN A 93 -8.34 -1.91 -7.73
N ARG A 94 -9.12 -1.55 -8.76
CA ARG A 94 -9.29 -2.34 -9.98
C ARG A 94 -7.96 -2.60 -10.70
N GLN A 95 -7.07 -1.62 -10.76
CA GLN A 95 -5.78 -1.79 -11.42
C GLN A 95 -4.93 -2.87 -10.73
N LEU A 96 -4.87 -2.86 -9.41
CA LEU A 96 -4.16 -3.90 -8.66
C LEU A 96 -4.80 -5.29 -8.84
N GLN A 97 -6.13 -5.38 -8.93
CA GLN A 97 -6.84 -6.63 -9.23
C GLN A 97 -6.48 -7.15 -10.64
N ASP A 98 -6.50 -6.28 -11.65
CA ASP A 98 -6.16 -6.61 -13.03
C ASP A 98 -4.69 -7.04 -13.14
N MET A 99 -3.77 -6.36 -12.45
CA MET A 99 -2.36 -6.72 -12.37
C MET A 99 -2.17 -8.11 -11.74
N LEU A 100 -2.85 -8.41 -10.63
CA LEU A 100 -2.75 -9.72 -10.00
C LEU A 100 -3.20 -10.84 -10.94
N ASN A 101 -4.31 -10.63 -11.65
CA ASN A 101 -4.80 -11.58 -12.65
C ASN A 101 -3.78 -11.80 -13.77
N TYR A 102 -3.16 -10.73 -14.27
CA TYR A 102 -2.11 -10.81 -15.28
C TYR A 102 -0.89 -11.58 -14.77
N ILE A 103 -0.40 -11.30 -13.56
CA ILE A 103 0.76 -11.97 -12.95
C ILE A 103 0.49 -13.46 -12.80
N VAL A 104 -0.64 -13.83 -12.17
CA VAL A 104 -1.00 -15.24 -11.93
C VAL A 104 -1.09 -16.03 -13.23
N LYS A 105 -1.67 -15.42 -14.28
CA LYS A 105 -1.76 -16.04 -15.60
C LYS A 105 -0.36 -16.30 -16.17
N ASN A 106 0.50 -15.29 -16.25
CA ASN A 106 1.81 -15.42 -16.91
C ASN A 106 2.78 -16.30 -16.12
N LYS A 107 2.75 -16.25 -14.79
CA LYS A 107 3.52 -17.13 -13.91
C LYS A 107 3.22 -18.62 -14.16
N ALA A 108 1.96 -18.96 -14.44
CA ALA A 108 1.56 -20.33 -14.75
C ALA A 108 2.05 -20.83 -16.12
N TYR A 109 2.36 -19.91 -17.05
CA TYR A 109 2.84 -20.24 -18.40
C TYR A 109 4.36 -20.31 -18.52
N THR A 110 5.11 -19.88 -17.49
CA THR A 110 6.58 -20.00 -17.48
C THR A 110 6.97 -21.48 -17.51
N PRO A 111 7.54 -22.00 -18.62
CA PRO A 111 7.98 -23.39 -18.67
C PRO A 111 9.08 -23.57 -17.61
N LYS A 112 9.01 -24.65 -16.84
CA LYS A 112 10.17 -25.06 -16.04
C LYS A 112 11.28 -25.47 -17.03
N GLU A 113 12.39 -24.75 -16.99
CA GLU A 113 13.63 -25.14 -17.67
C GLU A 113 14.11 -26.52 -17.20
#